data_AF-A0A1L7D2J1-F1
#
_entry.id   AF-A0A1L7D2J1-F1
#
_cell.length_a   1.000
_cell.length_b   1.000
_cell.length_c   1.000
_cell.angle_alpha   90.00
_cell.angle_beta   90.00
_cell.angle_gamma   90.00
#
_symmetry.space_group_name_H-M   'P 1'
#
loop_
_entity.id
_entity.type
_entity.pdbx_description
1 polymer ?
#
loop_
_entity_poly.entity_id
_entity_poly.type
_entity_poly.pdbx_seq_one_letter_code
_entity_poly.pdbx_strand_id
1 'polypeptide(L)'
;MTTPNNPTNPWDSDGNDDGLNPYGPTNHPEDSPNFGSTPNPGYAGYANYADQGQGAYGQPNGSGFYSGGVPPRNKGQVSWNDAVSYGLKAVASNAKLWLVIGFVLSLIFIAPSVVAILTVGFDSAADFENGALYDNGYSAMNFDDFIAPLVSFLISPILMRLALHQVDDQSTGWGHLGKDLHYFPALVVQFLSTLVTGLLAAVLIVPVVVISASLMDAESSSGSDVLIFIAVILALAGLLVLLALLITPLVSYMQWFAASGQAGIGDSIKAGFKVGKKHYGQLLLFSLVMGLCSFAMVLFTAGLGLIYLLPFSQLATAHMFRQIAGAQQVNY
;
A
#
# COMPACT_ATOMS: atom_id res chain seq x y z
N MET A 1 9.16 28.52 -67.88
CA MET A 1 10.49 28.12 -68.36
C MET A 1 10.66 26.66 -68.00
N THR A 2 10.74 25.78 -69.00
CA THR A 2 11.06 24.36 -68.83
C THR A 2 12.56 24.16 -69.05
N THR A 3 13.19 23.26 -68.30
CA THR A 3 14.38 22.43 -68.59
C THR A 3 14.93 21.85 -67.27
N PRO A 4 15.68 20.73 -67.27
CA PRO A 4 15.53 19.52 -68.08
C PRO A 4 15.69 18.20 -67.27
N ASN A 5 15.14 17.11 -67.81
CA ASN A 5 15.49 15.73 -67.43
C ASN A 5 16.96 15.45 -67.73
N ASN A 6 17.69 14.83 -66.77
CA ASN A 6 18.89 14.06 -67.04
C ASN A 6 18.85 12.72 -66.27
N PRO A 7 18.86 11.56 -66.95
CA PRO A 7 18.73 10.23 -66.35
C PRO A 7 20.09 9.55 -66.15
N THR A 8 20.45 9.23 -64.91
CA THR A 8 21.45 8.22 -64.49
C THR A 8 21.14 7.99 -62.99
N ASN A 9 20.90 6.81 -62.41
CA ASN A 9 21.57 5.52 -62.52
C ASN A 9 20.73 4.48 -61.67
N PRO A 10 21.09 3.19 -61.53
CA PRO A 10 20.34 2.08 -62.13
C PRO A 10 20.10 0.96 -61.09
N TRP A 11 18.93 0.89 -60.49
CA TRP A 11 18.57 -0.28 -59.69
C TRP A 11 17.11 -0.61 -59.96
N ASP A 12 16.88 -1.20 -61.14
CA ASP A 12 15.73 -2.07 -61.33
C ASP A 12 15.99 -3.35 -60.53
N SER A 13 15.08 -3.66 -59.60
CA SER A 13 14.76 -5.05 -59.29
C SER A 13 13.35 -5.14 -58.73
N ASP A 14 12.50 -5.76 -59.54
CA ASP A 14 11.22 -6.39 -59.23
C ASP A 14 10.95 -6.66 -57.74
N GLY A 15 9.82 -6.13 -57.27
CA GLY A 15 9.23 -6.49 -55.99
C GLY A 15 7.82 -5.91 -55.88
N ASN A 16 6.82 -6.80 -55.85
CA ASN A 16 5.46 -6.47 -55.44
C ASN A 16 5.48 -5.68 -54.12
N ASP A 17 5.07 -4.41 -54.15
CA ASP A 17 4.71 -3.68 -52.94
C ASP A 17 3.27 -3.17 -53.07
N ASP A 18 2.40 -3.92 -52.39
CA ASP A 18 1.02 -3.59 -52.14
C ASP A 18 0.90 -2.27 -51.38
N GLY A 19 0.27 -1.26 -51.99
CA GLY A 19 -0.56 -0.29 -51.25
C GLY A 19 0.10 0.71 -50.30
N LEU A 20 1.34 1.18 -50.54
CA LEU A 20 1.89 2.30 -49.77
C LEU A 20 1.45 3.65 -50.37
N ASN A 21 0.54 4.33 -49.68
CA ASN A 21 0.13 5.71 -50.01
C ASN A 21 1.37 6.64 -49.99
N PRO A 22 1.53 7.54 -50.98
CA PRO A 22 2.59 8.53 -50.97
C PRO A 22 2.57 9.33 -49.66
N TYR A 23 3.74 9.55 -49.05
CA TYR A 23 3.86 10.43 -47.88
C TYR A 23 3.29 11.81 -48.22
N GLY A 24 2.21 12.20 -47.52
CA GLY A 24 1.67 13.55 -47.61
C GLY A 24 2.66 14.58 -47.08
N PRO A 25 2.51 15.87 -47.43
CA PRO A 25 3.36 16.92 -46.90
C PRO A 25 3.34 16.88 -45.36
N THR A 26 4.54 16.79 -44.77
CA THR A 26 4.70 16.85 -43.33
C THR A 26 4.63 18.32 -42.93
N ASN A 27 3.65 18.70 -42.12
CA ASN A 27 3.59 20.06 -41.59
C ASN A 27 4.79 20.28 -40.65
N HIS A 28 5.69 21.16 -41.06
CA HIS A 28 6.79 21.60 -40.22
C HIS A 28 6.31 22.71 -39.29
N PRO A 29 6.91 22.86 -38.09
CA PRO A 29 6.59 23.95 -37.17
C PRO A 29 6.66 25.34 -37.83
N GLU A 30 7.57 25.49 -38.79
CA GLU A 30 7.76 26.67 -39.65
C GLU A 30 6.64 26.98 -40.63
N ASP A 31 5.72 26.04 -40.87
CA ASP A 31 4.55 26.25 -41.73
C ASP A 31 3.39 26.93 -40.97
N SER A 32 3.53 27.12 -39.65
CA SER A 32 2.51 27.81 -38.85
C SER A 32 2.60 29.34 -39.05
N PRO A 33 1.47 30.06 -39.19
CA PRO A 33 1.46 31.52 -39.36
C PRO A 33 2.12 32.33 -38.23
N ASN A 34 2.41 31.66 -37.10
CA ASN A 34 2.97 32.25 -35.90
C ASN A 34 4.42 31.79 -35.63
N PHE A 35 5.07 31.14 -36.59
CA PHE A 35 6.44 30.68 -36.38
C PHE A 35 7.40 31.88 -36.28
N GLY A 36 8.01 32.05 -35.10
CA GLY A 36 8.91 33.15 -34.79
C GLY A 36 8.28 34.32 -34.03
N SER A 37 6.99 34.30 -33.68
CA SER A 37 6.39 35.35 -32.85
C SER A 37 6.50 35.02 -31.35
N THR A 38 7.43 35.67 -30.65
CA THR A 38 7.48 35.70 -29.18
C THR A 38 6.35 36.59 -28.62
N PRO A 39 5.43 36.09 -27.78
CA PRO A 39 4.39 36.93 -27.17
C PRO A 39 4.92 37.66 -25.92
N ASN A 40 4.81 38.98 -25.93
CA ASN A 40 4.97 39.86 -24.78
C ASN A 40 3.77 39.67 -23.81
N PRO A 41 3.94 39.58 -22.47
CA PRO A 41 2.84 39.28 -21.57
C PRO A 41 2.05 40.54 -21.20
N GLY A 42 0.86 40.70 -21.74
CA GLY A 42 -0.06 41.78 -21.40
C GLY A 42 -1.52 41.44 -21.70
N TYR A 43 -2.26 41.07 -20.65
CA TYR A 43 -3.71 41.25 -20.42
C TYR A 43 -4.67 41.30 -21.63
N ALA A 44 -5.58 40.31 -21.76
CA ALA A 44 -7.05 40.47 -21.82
C ALA A 44 -7.78 39.24 -22.45
N GLY A 45 -8.92 38.87 -21.84
CA GLY A 45 -10.08 38.37 -22.59
C GLY A 45 -10.38 36.87 -22.51
N TYR A 46 -11.20 36.47 -21.52
CA TYR A 46 -11.89 35.17 -21.53
C TYR A 46 -13.07 35.23 -22.51
N ALA A 47 -13.03 34.40 -23.56
CA ALA A 47 -14.18 34.04 -24.38
C ALA A 47 -14.24 32.51 -24.51
N ASN A 48 -15.33 31.93 -24.00
CA ASN A 48 -15.67 30.51 -24.11
C ASN A 48 -15.94 30.12 -25.57
N TYR A 49 -15.31 29.04 -26.03
CA TYR A 49 -15.92 28.12 -26.99
C TYR A 49 -15.51 26.69 -26.61
N ALA A 50 -16.52 25.87 -26.29
CA ALA A 50 -16.41 24.44 -26.31
C ALA A 50 -16.46 23.98 -27.77
N ASP A 51 -15.54 23.10 -28.20
CA ASP A 51 -15.89 21.73 -28.62
C ASP A 51 -14.64 20.91 -28.99
N GLN A 52 -14.76 19.60 -28.76
CA GLN A 52 -14.11 18.47 -29.43
C GLN A 52 -12.59 18.42 -29.68
N GLY A 53 -11.97 17.40 -29.06
CA GLY A 53 -11.13 16.46 -29.78
C GLY A 53 -9.61 16.64 -29.66
N GLN A 54 -8.98 15.65 -29.02
CA GLN A 54 -7.56 15.26 -29.16
C GLN A 54 -6.49 16.29 -28.73
N GLY A 55 -5.69 15.93 -27.72
CA GLY A 55 -4.40 16.58 -27.43
C GLY A 55 -3.62 15.70 -26.46
N ALA A 56 -2.48 15.10 -26.80
CA ALA A 56 -1.21 15.68 -27.26
C ALA A 56 -0.43 16.38 -26.14
N TYR A 57 0.86 16.09 -26.14
CA TYR A 57 1.88 16.39 -25.14
C TYR A 57 2.02 17.89 -24.79
N GLY A 58 2.07 18.17 -23.48
CA GLY A 58 2.97 19.12 -22.81
C GLY A 58 2.82 20.63 -23.06
N GLN A 59 2.45 21.39 -22.02
CA GLN A 59 3.21 22.58 -21.63
C GLN A 59 2.93 23.03 -20.17
N PRO A 60 3.90 23.71 -19.51
CA PRO A 60 3.92 23.98 -18.08
C PRO A 60 3.58 25.44 -17.74
N ASN A 61 2.81 25.67 -16.66
CA ASN A 61 3.09 26.74 -15.68
C ASN A 61 2.10 26.69 -14.50
N GLY A 62 2.62 26.72 -13.26
CA GLY A 62 1.84 27.00 -12.05
C GLY A 62 2.15 26.08 -10.88
N SER A 63 3.08 26.51 -10.01
CA SER A 63 3.29 26.03 -8.62
C SER A 63 3.29 24.51 -8.42
N GLY A 64 4.49 23.92 -8.57
CA GLY A 64 4.71 22.49 -8.58
C GLY A 64 4.31 21.76 -7.30
N PHE A 65 3.86 20.52 -7.49
CA PHE A 65 4.19 19.35 -6.66
C PHE A 65 3.77 18.03 -7.36
N TYR A 66 3.75 17.94 -8.69
CA TYR A 66 3.38 16.68 -9.38
C TYR A 66 4.17 16.50 -10.67
N SER A 67 5.19 15.66 -10.62
CA SER A 67 5.74 14.97 -11.78
C SER A 67 5.49 13.47 -11.56
N GLY A 68 4.63 12.87 -12.39
CA GLY A 68 4.64 11.42 -12.59
C GLY A 68 3.53 10.56 -11.98
N GLY A 69 2.31 11.06 -11.76
CA GLY A 69 1.19 10.17 -11.40
C GLY A 69 -0.16 10.75 -11.79
N VAL A 70 -0.86 10.10 -12.73
CA VAL A 70 -2.25 10.43 -13.06
C VAL A 70 -3.08 10.09 -11.82
N PRO A 71 -3.76 11.05 -11.17
CA PRO A 71 -4.64 10.73 -10.05
C PRO A 71 -5.71 9.72 -10.53
N PRO A 72 -6.10 8.75 -9.69
CA PRO A 72 -7.14 7.80 -10.06
C PRO A 72 -8.38 8.56 -10.53
N ARG A 73 -9.07 8.01 -11.53
CA ARG A 73 -10.20 8.58 -12.30
C ARG A 73 -11.43 8.98 -11.46
N ASN A 74 -11.32 8.98 -10.13
CA ASN A 74 -12.33 9.47 -9.21
C ASN A 74 -12.11 10.95 -8.93
N LYS A 75 -13.15 11.73 -9.26
CA LYS A 75 -13.29 13.18 -9.09
C LYS A 75 -13.22 13.60 -7.61
N GLY A 76 -12.06 13.47 -6.96
CA GLY A 76 -11.81 13.91 -5.60
C GLY A 76 -12.64 13.25 -4.49
N GLN A 77 -13.30 12.11 -4.76
CA GLN A 77 -14.09 11.38 -3.76
C GLN A 77 -13.33 10.14 -3.28
N VAL A 78 -13.26 9.99 -1.95
CA VAL A 78 -12.62 8.87 -1.27
C VAL A 78 -13.64 7.74 -1.11
N SER A 79 -13.33 6.56 -1.63
CA SER A 79 -14.24 5.42 -1.68
C SER A 79 -13.54 4.09 -1.37
N TRP A 80 -13.97 3.44 -0.28
CA TRP A 80 -13.36 2.18 0.20
C TRP A 80 -13.54 1.01 -0.78
N ASN A 81 -14.68 0.94 -1.47
CA ASN A 81 -15.04 -0.14 -2.38
C ASN A 81 -14.12 -0.18 -3.62
N ASP A 82 -13.78 1.00 -4.15
CA ASP A 82 -12.89 1.14 -5.29
C ASP A 82 -11.45 0.76 -4.91
N ALA A 83 -11.03 1.10 -3.69
CA ALA A 83 -9.72 0.70 -3.16
C ALA A 83 -9.61 -0.82 -3.00
N VAL A 84 -10.61 -1.45 -2.39
CA VAL A 84 -10.65 -2.91 -2.22
C VAL A 84 -10.70 -3.61 -3.58
N SER A 85 -11.59 -3.17 -4.47
CA SER A 85 -11.72 -3.76 -5.81
C SER A 85 -10.45 -3.60 -6.63
N TYR A 86 -9.78 -2.45 -6.52
CA TYR A 86 -8.49 -2.22 -7.14
C TYR A 86 -7.44 -3.19 -6.60
N GLY A 87 -7.31 -3.33 -5.27
CA GLY A 87 -6.31 -4.23 -4.67
C GLY A 87 -6.43 -5.65 -5.18
N LEU A 88 -7.65 -6.20 -5.24
CA LEU A 88 -7.91 -7.55 -5.77
C LEU A 88 -7.50 -7.66 -7.25
N LYS A 89 -7.89 -6.68 -8.06
CA LYS A 89 -7.55 -6.66 -9.50
C LYS A 89 -6.05 -6.50 -9.73
N ALA A 90 -5.39 -5.67 -8.94
CA ALA A 90 -3.97 -5.33 -9.10
C ALA A 90 -3.05 -6.52 -8.77
N VAL A 91 -3.40 -7.32 -7.76
CA VAL A 91 -2.68 -8.58 -7.50
C VAL A 91 -2.82 -9.52 -8.69
N ALA A 92 -4.02 -9.64 -9.27
CA ALA A 92 -4.24 -10.51 -10.42
C ALA A 92 -3.55 -10.00 -11.70
N SER A 93 -3.58 -8.69 -11.96
CA SER A 93 -3.00 -8.09 -13.17
C SER A 93 -1.48 -8.15 -13.19
N ASN A 94 -0.84 -8.15 -12.02
CA ASN A 94 0.62 -8.31 -11.90
C ASN A 94 0.98 -9.42 -10.90
N ALA A 95 0.37 -10.59 -11.11
CA ALA A 95 0.49 -11.74 -10.22
C ALA A 95 1.94 -12.21 -10.02
N LYS A 96 2.78 -12.15 -11.07
CA LYS A 96 4.17 -12.58 -10.99
C LYS A 96 4.99 -11.77 -9.98
N LEU A 97 4.75 -10.46 -9.88
CA LEU A 97 5.42 -9.61 -8.90
C LEU A 97 4.81 -9.83 -7.51
N TRP A 98 3.49 -9.66 -7.41
CA TRP A 98 2.82 -9.55 -6.12
C TRP A 98 2.63 -10.88 -5.39
N LEU A 99 2.43 -12.00 -6.09
CA LEU A 99 2.35 -13.32 -5.45
C LEU A 99 3.72 -13.81 -4.99
N VAL A 100 4.81 -13.49 -5.70
CA VAL A 100 6.16 -13.82 -5.24
C VAL A 100 6.51 -13.01 -3.99
N ILE A 101 6.24 -11.71 -4.00
CA ILE A 101 6.39 -10.86 -2.80
C ILE A 101 5.53 -11.40 -1.66
N GLY A 102 4.25 -11.68 -1.91
CA GLY A 102 3.34 -12.23 -0.91
C GLY A 102 3.79 -13.58 -0.36
N PHE A 103 4.34 -14.45 -1.20
CA PHE A 103 4.91 -15.74 -0.80
C PHE A 103 6.13 -15.54 0.10
N VAL A 104 7.09 -14.71 -0.30
CA VAL A 104 8.30 -14.41 0.48
C VAL A 104 7.93 -13.82 1.83
N LEU A 105 7.01 -12.84 1.86
CA LEU A 105 6.56 -12.24 3.11
C LEU A 105 5.80 -13.24 3.99
N SER A 106 5.00 -14.14 3.41
CA SER A 106 4.31 -15.19 4.18
C SER A 106 5.30 -16.17 4.81
N LEU A 107 6.42 -16.48 4.15
CA LEU A 107 7.46 -17.32 4.74
C LEU A 107 8.08 -16.71 6.00
N ILE A 108 8.17 -15.38 6.08
CA ILE A 108 8.68 -14.69 7.29
C ILE A 108 7.83 -15.03 8.52
N PHE A 109 6.51 -15.18 8.35
CA PHE A 109 5.58 -15.49 9.44
C PHE A 109 5.31 -16.99 9.62
N ILE A 110 5.25 -17.75 8.52
CA ILE A 110 4.89 -19.17 8.55
C ILE A 110 6.09 -20.05 8.90
N ALA A 111 7.28 -19.74 8.37
CA ALA A 111 8.44 -20.62 8.53
C ALA A 111 8.86 -20.82 9.99
N PRO A 112 8.94 -19.79 10.85
CA PRO A 112 9.27 -19.99 12.26
C PRO A 112 8.26 -20.89 12.97
N SER A 113 6.96 -20.67 12.72
CA SER A 113 5.88 -21.48 13.29
C SER A 113 5.94 -22.94 12.83
N VAL A 114 6.22 -23.19 11.55
CA VAL A 114 6.38 -24.56 11.02
C VAL A 114 7.62 -25.24 11.62
N VAL A 115 8.75 -24.54 11.73
CA VAL A 115 9.96 -25.09 12.37
C VAL A 115 9.68 -25.40 13.84
N ALA A 116 9.02 -24.51 14.58
CA ALA A 116 8.63 -24.75 15.97
C ALA A 116 7.72 -25.98 16.10
N ILE A 117 6.70 -26.12 15.25
CA ILE A 117 5.81 -27.30 15.24
C ILE A 117 6.60 -28.57 14.90
N LEU A 118 7.52 -28.54 13.94
CA LEU A 118 8.28 -29.72 13.53
C LEU A 118 9.37 -30.13 14.54
N THR A 119 9.93 -29.16 15.28
CA THR A 119 10.98 -29.40 16.27
C THR A 119 10.41 -29.77 17.64
N VAL A 120 9.31 -29.15 18.05
CA VAL A 120 8.65 -29.41 19.34
C VAL A 120 7.59 -30.51 19.22
N GLY A 121 6.79 -30.49 18.14
CA GLY A 121 5.60 -31.34 17.99
C GLY A 121 5.85 -32.83 17.74
N PHE A 122 7.09 -33.25 17.41
CA PHE A 122 7.45 -34.68 17.34
C PHE A 122 7.99 -35.23 18.68
N ASP A 123 8.64 -34.41 19.50
CA ASP A 123 9.11 -34.82 20.83
C ASP A 123 7.99 -34.73 21.89
N SER A 124 7.01 -33.85 21.69
CA SER A 124 5.92 -33.57 22.65
C SER A 124 4.81 -34.63 22.72
N ALA A 125 4.84 -35.68 21.89
CA ALA A 125 3.90 -36.79 22.04
C ALA A 125 4.07 -37.51 23.39
N ALA A 126 5.30 -37.53 23.92
CA ALA A 126 5.60 -38.02 25.27
C ALA A 126 5.23 -37.00 26.38
N ASP A 127 5.23 -35.71 26.08
CA ASP A 127 4.88 -34.64 27.04
C ASP A 127 3.36 -34.48 27.22
N PHE A 128 2.59 -34.82 26.18
CA PHE A 128 1.12 -34.87 26.27
C PHE A 128 0.64 -35.95 27.25
N GLU A 129 1.38 -37.07 27.36
CA GLU A 129 1.11 -38.15 28.32
C GLU A 129 1.53 -37.78 29.75
N ASN A 130 2.55 -36.94 29.92
CA ASN A 130 3.08 -36.51 31.23
C ASN A 130 2.46 -35.22 31.79
N GLY A 131 1.46 -34.63 31.12
CA GLY A 131 0.78 -33.41 31.61
C GLY A 131 1.65 -32.15 31.59
N ALA A 132 2.79 -32.18 30.90
CA ALA A 132 3.80 -31.11 30.89
C ALA A 132 3.46 -29.89 30.00
N LEU A 133 2.28 -29.89 29.35
CA LEU A 133 1.82 -28.75 28.52
C LEU A 133 1.67 -27.43 29.30
N TYR A 134 1.68 -27.47 30.63
CA TYR A 134 1.55 -26.30 31.51
C TYR A 134 2.88 -25.76 32.06
N ASP A 135 4.04 -26.33 31.71
CA ASP A 135 5.35 -25.81 32.16
C ASP A 135 5.82 -24.57 31.37
N ASN A 136 5.08 -24.18 30.33
CA ASN A 136 5.28 -22.90 29.62
C ASN A 136 4.54 -21.74 30.30
N GLY A 137 4.65 -21.65 31.62
CA GLY A 137 4.21 -20.46 32.36
C GLY A 137 4.94 -19.24 31.81
N TYR A 138 4.19 -18.29 31.23
CA TYR A 138 4.70 -17.02 30.68
C TYR A 138 6.16 -17.09 30.22
N SER A 139 6.44 -17.86 29.16
CA SER A 139 7.78 -17.82 28.55
C SER A 139 8.10 -16.36 28.25
N ALA A 140 9.16 -15.85 28.85
CA ALA A 140 9.64 -14.50 28.56
C ALA A 140 9.69 -14.35 27.04
N MET A 141 9.10 -13.28 26.48
CA MET A 141 9.12 -13.04 25.03
C MET A 141 10.55 -13.26 24.55
N ASN A 142 10.76 -14.30 23.75
CA ASN A 142 12.09 -14.67 23.37
C ASN A 142 12.54 -13.68 22.28
N PHE A 143 13.85 -13.44 22.19
CA PHE A 143 14.37 -12.44 21.26
C PHE A 143 14.01 -12.75 19.79
N ASP A 144 13.83 -14.03 19.45
CA ASP A 144 13.41 -14.52 18.14
C ASP A 144 11.97 -14.12 17.76
N ASP A 145 11.07 -13.91 18.72
CA ASP A 145 9.70 -13.42 18.47
C ASP A 145 9.70 -12.02 17.81
N PHE A 146 10.78 -11.26 17.98
CA PHE A 146 10.92 -9.92 17.43
C PHE A 146 11.53 -9.90 16.01
N ILE A 147 12.15 -10.99 15.55
CA ILE A 147 12.88 -11.00 14.27
C ILE A 147 11.92 -10.80 13.10
N ALA A 148 10.85 -11.58 13.02
CA ALA A 148 9.90 -11.52 11.90
C ALA A 148 9.17 -10.15 11.82
N PRO A 149 8.64 -9.59 12.93
CA PRO A 149 8.10 -8.23 12.94
C PRO A 149 9.12 -7.16 12.58
N LEU A 150 10.37 -7.27 13.06
CA LEU A 150 11.43 -6.31 12.75
C LEU A 150 11.80 -6.31 11.27
N VAL A 151 11.97 -7.48 10.66
CA VAL A 151 12.23 -7.60 9.22
C VAL A 151 11.07 -7.03 8.42
N SER A 152 9.82 -7.34 8.80
CA SER A 152 8.62 -6.79 8.16
C SER A 152 8.54 -5.27 8.28
N PHE A 153 8.88 -4.73 9.45
CA PHE A 153 8.96 -3.30 9.71
C PHE A 153 9.99 -2.62 8.81
N LEU A 154 11.20 -3.19 8.69
CA LEU A 154 12.27 -2.63 7.86
C LEU A 154 11.99 -2.72 6.35
N ILE A 155 11.28 -3.74 5.90
CA ILE A 155 10.92 -3.92 4.48
C ILE A 155 9.71 -3.06 4.08
N SER A 156 8.82 -2.73 5.03
CA SER A 156 7.55 -2.03 4.79
C SER A 156 7.67 -0.77 3.91
N PRO A 157 8.60 0.18 4.16
CA PRO A 157 8.72 1.38 3.32
C PRO A 157 8.98 1.08 1.84
N ILE A 158 9.73 0.01 1.55
CA ILE A 158 10.02 -0.43 0.19
C ILE A 158 8.75 -0.95 -0.48
N LEU A 159 7.96 -1.76 0.24
CA LEU A 159 6.68 -2.29 -0.27
C LEU A 159 5.65 -1.19 -0.48
N MET A 160 5.56 -0.23 0.44
CA MET A 160 4.68 0.92 0.30
C MET A 160 5.01 1.71 -0.97
N ARG A 161 6.30 1.99 -1.22
CA ARG A 161 6.72 2.70 -2.42
C ARG A 161 6.44 1.91 -3.69
N LEU A 162 6.73 0.61 -3.70
CA LEU A 162 6.42 -0.27 -4.81
C LEU A 162 4.90 -0.31 -5.10
N ALA A 163 4.07 -0.36 -4.06
CA ALA A 163 2.62 -0.32 -4.20
C ALA A 163 2.14 1.02 -4.79
N LEU A 164 2.75 2.13 -4.37
CA LEU A 164 2.48 3.44 -4.97
C LEU A 164 2.85 3.48 -6.46
N HIS A 165 3.99 2.90 -6.86
CA HIS A 165 4.35 2.78 -8.28
C HIS A 165 3.35 1.92 -9.05
N GLN A 166 2.88 0.80 -8.49
CA GLN A 166 1.88 -0.05 -9.15
C GLN A 166 0.54 0.66 -9.38
N VAL A 167 0.16 1.55 -8.46
CA VAL A 167 -1.04 2.38 -8.61
C VAL A 167 -0.87 3.43 -9.70
N ASP A 168 0.31 4.01 -9.82
CA ASP A 168 0.60 5.06 -10.79
C ASP A 168 0.87 4.49 -12.20
N ASP A 169 1.50 3.33 -12.29
CA ASP A 169 1.91 2.66 -13.52
C ASP A 169 1.67 1.14 -13.45
N GLN A 170 0.83 0.65 -14.37
CA GLN A 170 0.50 -0.77 -14.49
C GLN A 170 1.69 -1.64 -14.91
N SER A 171 2.70 -1.05 -15.56
CA SER A 171 3.93 -1.74 -16.00
C SER A 171 4.98 -1.92 -14.89
N THR A 172 4.63 -1.57 -13.65
CA THR A 172 5.49 -1.77 -12.47
C THR A 172 6.01 -3.21 -12.39
N GLY A 173 7.27 -3.36 -12.07
CA GLY A 173 7.97 -4.66 -12.06
C GLY A 173 9.15 -4.65 -11.10
N TRP A 174 9.94 -5.72 -11.10
CA TRP A 174 11.10 -5.88 -10.22
C TRP A 174 12.10 -4.73 -10.29
N GLY A 175 12.25 -4.09 -11.47
CA GLY A 175 13.12 -2.93 -11.65
C GLY A 175 12.65 -1.64 -10.95
N HIS A 176 11.45 -1.63 -10.35
CA HIS A 176 10.94 -0.53 -9.52
C HIS A 176 11.15 -0.75 -8.03
N LEU A 177 11.60 -1.96 -7.64
CA LEU A 177 11.89 -2.26 -6.25
C LEU A 177 13.02 -1.36 -5.77
N GLY A 178 12.74 -0.57 -4.73
CA GLY A 178 13.71 0.33 -4.12
C GLY A 178 14.02 1.63 -4.89
N LYS A 179 13.23 1.98 -5.91
CA LYS A 179 13.33 3.29 -6.57
C LYS A 179 12.55 4.38 -5.84
N ASP A 180 13.05 5.61 -5.93
CA ASP A 180 12.46 6.84 -5.35
C ASP A 180 12.05 6.70 -3.88
N LEU A 181 12.84 5.95 -3.12
CA LEU A 181 12.56 5.63 -1.72
C LEU A 181 12.75 6.84 -0.82
N HIS A 182 11.65 7.26 -0.21
CA HIS A 182 11.68 8.13 0.96
C HIS A 182 11.76 7.26 2.23
N TYR A 183 12.77 6.39 2.26
CA TYR A 183 12.88 5.30 3.23
C TYR A 183 12.92 5.80 4.67
N PHE A 184 13.84 6.72 4.97
CA PHE A 184 14.05 7.20 6.34
C PHE A 184 12.83 7.96 6.91
N PRO A 185 12.22 8.93 6.20
CA PRO A 185 10.99 9.55 6.67
C PRO A 185 9.85 8.54 6.91
N ALA A 186 9.66 7.59 5.98
CA ALA A 186 8.63 6.56 6.12
C ALA A 186 8.87 5.67 7.34
N LEU A 187 10.12 5.24 7.56
CA LEU A 187 10.51 4.41 8.70
C LEU A 187 10.28 5.12 10.04
N VAL A 188 10.66 6.40 10.15
CA VAL A 188 10.46 7.19 11.38
C VAL A 188 8.99 7.37 11.68
N VAL A 189 8.17 7.71 10.68
CA VAL A 189 6.72 7.88 10.89
C VAL A 189 6.06 6.54 11.21
N GLN A 190 6.50 5.45 10.59
CA GLN A 190 6.04 4.10 10.91
C GLN A 190 6.38 3.73 12.36
N PHE A 191 7.60 4.01 12.82
CA PHE A 191 8.00 3.81 14.22
C PHE A 191 7.12 4.60 15.19
N LEU A 192 6.83 5.87 14.88
CA LEU A 192 5.96 6.70 15.71
C LEU A 192 4.53 6.14 15.75
N SER A 193 4.00 5.69 14.61
CA SER A 193 2.69 5.05 14.54
C SER A 193 2.64 3.75 15.34
N THR A 194 3.70 2.91 15.30
CA THR A 194 3.77 1.68 16.11
C THR A 194 3.94 1.97 17.60
N LEU A 195 4.59 3.06 18.00
CA LEU A 195 4.61 3.49 19.39
C LEU A 195 3.21 3.89 19.88
N VAL A 196 2.44 4.63 19.08
CA VAL A 196 1.08 5.03 19.46
C VAL A 196 0.17 3.81 19.67
N THR A 197 0.18 2.86 18.73
CA THR A 197 -0.62 1.64 18.87
C THR A 197 -0.05 0.68 19.92
N GLY A 198 1.28 0.64 20.08
CA GLY A 198 1.96 -0.16 21.09
C GLY A 198 1.68 0.31 22.52
N LEU A 199 1.64 1.63 22.76
CA LEU A 199 1.26 2.19 24.05
C LEU A 199 -0.20 1.87 24.40
N LEU A 200 -1.10 1.96 23.43
CA LEU A 200 -2.49 1.54 23.59
C LEU A 200 -2.58 0.05 23.98
N ALA A 201 -1.83 -0.80 23.29
CA ALA A 201 -1.76 -2.22 23.60
C ALA A 201 -1.20 -2.46 25.01
N ALA A 202 -0.12 -1.77 25.39
CA ALA A 202 0.50 -1.89 26.71
C ALA A 202 -0.49 -1.54 27.84
N VAL A 203 -1.29 -0.48 27.69
CA VAL A 203 -2.32 -0.09 28.68
C VAL A 203 -3.33 -1.22 28.94
N LEU A 204 -3.66 -2.01 27.92
CA LEU A 204 -4.61 -3.12 28.05
C LEU A 204 -3.96 -4.45 28.44
N ILE A 205 -2.73 -4.69 28.01
CA ILE A 205 -1.99 -5.94 28.27
C ILE A 205 -1.41 -5.96 29.69
N VAL A 206 -0.93 -4.83 30.22
CA VAL A 206 -0.31 -4.79 31.57
C VAL A 206 -1.28 -5.29 32.66
N PRO A 207 -2.56 -4.85 32.72
CA PRO A 207 -3.52 -5.41 33.66
C PRO A 207 -3.73 -6.92 33.51
N VAL A 208 -3.72 -7.43 32.28
CA VAL A 208 -3.80 -8.89 32.02
C VAL A 208 -2.64 -9.58 32.71
N VAL A 209 -1.40 -9.17 32.43
CA VAL A 209 -0.20 -9.79 33.00
C VAL A 209 -0.20 -9.77 34.53
N VAL A 210 -0.65 -8.67 35.14
CA VAL A 210 -0.74 -8.56 36.61
C VAL A 210 -1.80 -9.50 37.19
N ILE A 211 -3.00 -9.54 36.60
CA ILE A 211 -4.07 -10.45 37.03
C ILE A 211 -3.63 -11.91 36.85
N SER A 212 -3.01 -12.22 35.72
CA SER A 212 -2.46 -13.52 35.41
C SER A 212 -1.46 -14.01 36.45
N ALA A 213 -0.47 -13.17 36.80
CA ALA A 213 0.52 -13.52 37.81
C ALA A 213 -0.13 -13.77 39.17
N SER A 214 -1.12 -12.95 39.55
CA SER A 214 -1.83 -13.12 40.82
C SER A 214 -2.68 -14.40 40.91
N LEU A 215 -3.15 -14.93 39.78
CA LEU A 215 -3.92 -16.17 39.73
C LEU A 215 -3.04 -17.42 39.71
N MET A 216 -1.81 -17.31 39.22
CA MET A 216 -0.84 -18.42 39.22
C MET A 216 -0.23 -18.67 40.60
N ASP A 217 -0.11 -17.64 41.44
CA ASP A 217 0.33 -17.78 42.83
C ASP A 217 -0.74 -18.40 43.75
N ALA A 218 -1.99 -18.50 43.29
CA ALA A 218 -3.07 -19.13 44.05
C ALA A 218 -3.07 -20.65 43.81
N GLU A 219 -2.42 -21.43 44.69
CA GLU A 219 -2.36 -22.91 44.66
C GLU A 219 -3.73 -23.65 44.67
N SER A 220 -4.85 -22.93 44.57
CA SER A 220 -6.19 -23.51 44.56
C SER A 220 -7.17 -22.64 43.76
N SER A 221 -6.84 -22.25 42.53
CA SER A 221 -7.82 -21.62 41.65
C SER A 221 -8.93 -22.64 41.32
N SER A 222 -10.15 -22.35 41.75
CA SER A 222 -11.33 -23.16 41.41
C SER A 222 -11.58 -23.12 39.90
N GLY A 223 -12.29 -24.10 39.35
CA GLY A 223 -12.65 -24.10 37.92
C GLY A 223 -13.40 -22.83 37.48
N SER A 224 -14.13 -22.17 38.40
CA SER A 224 -14.76 -20.87 38.16
C SER A 224 -13.75 -19.72 38.02
N ASP A 225 -12.64 -19.73 38.75
CA ASP A 225 -11.63 -18.66 38.70
C ASP A 225 -10.91 -18.66 37.33
N VAL A 226 -10.67 -19.84 36.78
CA VAL A 226 -10.11 -20.01 35.43
C VAL A 226 -11.06 -19.49 34.35
N LEU A 227 -12.36 -19.77 34.47
CA LEU A 227 -13.36 -19.28 33.51
C LEU A 227 -13.51 -17.74 33.56
N ILE A 228 -13.48 -17.15 34.76
CA ILE A 228 -13.51 -15.69 34.94
C ILE A 228 -12.25 -15.07 34.31
N PHE A 229 -11.09 -15.68 34.51
CA PHE A 229 -9.83 -15.22 33.93
C PHE A 229 -9.86 -15.24 32.40
N ILE A 230 -10.29 -16.34 31.79
CA ILE A 230 -10.46 -16.45 30.33
C ILE A 230 -11.44 -15.38 29.83
N ALA A 231 -12.57 -15.18 30.52
CA ALA A 231 -13.55 -14.16 30.14
C ALA A 231 -12.95 -12.74 30.18
N VAL A 232 -12.14 -12.42 31.20
CA VAL A 232 -11.45 -11.13 31.31
C VAL A 232 -10.43 -10.94 30.18
N ILE A 233 -9.62 -11.95 29.86
CA ILE A 233 -8.67 -11.90 28.74
C ILE A 233 -9.41 -11.66 27.43
N LEU A 234 -10.47 -12.43 27.16
CA LEU A 234 -11.23 -12.29 25.93
C LEU A 234 -11.91 -10.93 25.83
N ALA A 235 -12.42 -10.40 26.95
CA ALA A 235 -13.00 -9.05 27.01
C ALA A 235 -11.95 -7.97 26.71
N LEU A 236 -10.75 -8.07 27.30
CA LEU A 236 -9.66 -7.12 27.07
C LEU A 236 -9.07 -7.24 25.66
N ALA A 237 -8.94 -8.44 25.12
CA ALA A 237 -8.55 -8.67 23.74
C ALA A 237 -9.58 -8.09 22.75
N GLY A 238 -10.88 -8.32 23.02
CA GLY A 238 -11.97 -7.71 22.24
C GLY A 238 -11.96 -6.18 22.29
N LEU A 239 -11.71 -5.61 23.46
CA LEU A 239 -11.56 -4.16 23.64
C LEU A 239 -10.34 -3.63 22.87
N LEU A 240 -9.20 -4.33 22.92
CA LEU A 240 -8.00 -3.96 22.19
C LEU A 240 -8.24 -3.93 20.67
N VAL A 241 -8.87 -4.98 20.13
CA VAL A 241 -9.24 -5.04 18.70
C VAL A 241 -10.18 -3.90 18.33
N LEU A 242 -11.17 -3.58 19.18
CA LEU A 242 -12.11 -2.48 18.95
C LEU A 242 -11.41 -1.11 18.96
N LEU A 243 -10.54 -0.85 19.94
CA LEU A 243 -9.78 0.40 19.99
C LEU A 243 -8.80 0.51 18.82
N ALA A 244 -8.14 -0.58 18.45
CA ALA A 244 -7.28 -0.62 17.28
C ALA A 244 -8.06 -0.31 16.01
N LEU A 245 -9.25 -0.90 15.82
CA LEU A 245 -10.12 -0.62 14.67
C LEU A 245 -10.52 0.86 14.58
N LEU A 246 -10.81 1.50 15.73
CA LEU A 246 -11.21 2.90 15.79
C LEU A 246 -10.02 3.87 15.61
N ILE A 247 -8.84 3.52 16.11
CA ILE A 247 -7.66 4.41 16.06
C ILE A 247 -6.92 4.30 14.73
N THR A 248 -6.90 3.12 14.11
CA THR A 248 -6.19 2.82 12.85
C THR A 248 -6.47 3.86 11.75
N PRO A 249 -7.72 4.25 11.44
CA PRO A 249 -8.03 5.29 10.45
C PRO A 249 -7.29 6.63 10.64
N LEU A 250 -6.98 6.99 11.90
CA LEU A 250 -6.35 8.27 12.23
C LEU A 250 -4.84 8.27 12.00
N VAL A 251 -4.19 7.10 12.13
CA VAL A 251 -2.72 6.99 12.16
C VAL A 251 -2.13 6.27 10.95
N SER A 252 -2.91 5.40 10.29
CA SER A 252 -2.39 4.52 9.24
C SER A 252 -1.82 5.26 8.05
N TYR A 253 -2.39 6.41 7.65
CA TYR A 253 -1.95 7.15 6.47
C TYR A 253 -0.77 8.10 6.70
N MET A 254 -0.36 8.32 7.96
CA MET A 254 0.80 9.17 8.27
C MET A 254 2.06 8.64 7.58
N GLN A 255 2.31 7.33 7.68
CA GLN A 255 3.45 6.66 7.03
C GLN A 255 3.34 6.67 5.50
N TRP A 256 2.14 6.62 4.94
CA TRP A 256 1.94 6.66 3.48
C TRP A 256 2.27 8.03 2.89
N PHE A 257 1.95 9.12 3.59
CA PHE A 257 2.39 10.47 3.22
C PHE A 257 3.92 10.64 3.32
N ALA A 258 4.58 9.95 4.25
CA ALA A 258 6.03 9.97 4.34
C ALA A 258 6.68 9.13 3.22
N ALA A 259 6.12 7.95 2.93
CA ALA A 259 6.60 7.06 1.87
C ALA A 259 6.38 7.62 0.45
N SER A 260 5.35 8.44 0.26
CA SER A 260 5.11 9.10 -1.03
C SER A 260 6.14 10.19 -1.36
N GLY A 261 6.86 10.71 -0.35
CA GLY A 261 7.80 11.82 -0.50
C GLY A 261 7.14 13.19 -0.66
N GLN A 262 5.82 13.28 -0.45
CA GLN A 262 5.07 14.54 -0.61
C GLN A 262 5.26 15.51 0.56
N ALA A 263 5.75 15.01 1.70
CA ALA A 263 5.88 15.77 2.93
C ALA A 263 7.06 15.25 3.76
N GLY A 264 7.73 16.13 4.51
CA GLY A 264 8.67 15.72 5.55
C GLY A 264 7.95 15.11 6.75
N ILE A 265 8.70 14.49 7.68
CA ILE A 265 8.17 13.71 8.82
C ILE A 265 7.00 14.41 9.53
N GLY A 266 7.19 15.66 9.97
CA GLY A 266 6.16 16.41 10.71
C GLY A 266 4.92 16.74 9.88
N ASP A 267 5.11 17.06 8.60
CA ASP A 267 4.01 17.38 7.69
C ASP A 267 3.24 16.12 7.27
N SER A 268 3.92 14.97 7.13
CA SER A 268 3.27 13.68 6.89
C SER A 268 2.36 13.28 8.05
N ILE A 269 2.78 13.51 9.30
CA ILE A 269 1.95 13.25 10.49
C ILE A 269 0.72 14.15 10.49
N LYS A 270 0.91 15.46 10.29
CA LYS A 270 -0.20 16.43 10.24
C LYS A 270 -1.17 16.12 9.10
N ALA A 271 -0.66 15.84 7.91
CA ALA A 271 -1.46 15.50 6.74
C ALA A 271 -2.23 14.20 6.95
N GLY A 272 -1.56 13.14 7.43
CA GLY A 272 -2.18 11.86 7.75
C GLY A 272 -3.30 12.01 8.77
N PHE A 273 -3.07 12.73 9.87
CA PHE A 273 -4.10 12.95 10.89
C PHE A 273 -5.26 13.82 10.40
N LYS A 274 -4.97 14.87 9.61
CA LYS A 274 -6.00 15.74 9.01
C LYS A 274 -6.91 14.94 8.10
N VAL A 275 -6.35 14.10 7.24
CA VAL A 275 -7.10 13.19 6.36
C VAL A 275 -7.87 12.17 7.17
N GLY A 276 -7.22 11.53 8.14
CA GLY A 276 -7.82 10.53 9.02
C GLY A 276 -9.12 11.04 9.62
N LYS A 277 -9.13 12.30 10.07
CA LYS A 277 -10.34 12.98 10.55
C LYS A 277 -11.33 13.34 9.45
N LYS A 278 -10.86 13.95 8.34
CA LYS A 278 -11.73 14.40 7.23
C LYS A 278 -12.51 13.25 6.58
N HIS A 279 -11.88 12.09 6.45
CA HIS A 279 -12.43 10.92 5.75
C HIS A 279 -12.64 9.72 6.70
N TYR A 280 -12.79 9.97 7.99
CA TYR A 280 -12.81 8.94 9.04
C TYR A 280 -13.79 7.80 8.75
N GLY A 281 -15.03 8.11 8.39
CA GLY A 281 -16.05 7.08 8.13
C GLY A 281 -15.68 6.14 6.97
N GLN A 282 -15.15 6.67 5.86
CA GLN A 282 -14.69 5.86 4.73
C GLN A 282 -13.48 5.01 5.10
N LEU A 283 -12.57 5.56 5.91
CA LEU A 283 -11.39 4.84 6.39
C LEU A 283 -11.71 3.77 7.43
N LEU A 284 -12.71 4.01 8.28
CA LEU A 284 -13.22 3.03 9.23
C LEU A 284 -13.89 1.87 8.49
N LEU A 285 -14.74 2.15 7.50
CA LEU A 285 -15.34 1.13 6.64
C LEU A 285 -14.29 0.35 5.87
N PHE A 286 -13.29 1.04 5.30
CA PHE A 286 -12.16 0.39 4.65
C PHE A 286 -11.44 -0.56 5.61
N SER A 287 -11.13 -0.10 6.83
CA SER A 287 -10.45 -0.92 7.84
C SER A 287 -11.29 -2.14 8.26
N LEU A 288 -12.59 -1.95 8.44
CA LEU A 288 -13.54 -3.03 8.76
C LEU A 288 -13.60 -4.08 7.63
N VAL A 289 -13.76 -3.63 6.39
CA VAL A 289 -13.83 -4.52 5.22
C VAL A 289 -12.51 -5.25 5.02
N MET A 290 -11.38 -4.55 5.11
CA MET A 290 -10.05 -5.18 5.06
C MET A 290 -9.87 -6.21 6.17
N GLY A 291 -10.36 -5.94 7.39
CA GLY A 291 -10.37 -6.87 8.51
C GLY A 291 -11.20 -8.12 8.22
N LEU A 292 -12.42 -7.96 7.68
CA LEU A 292 -13.29 -9.07 7.29
C LEU A 292 -12.69 -9.89 6.14
N CYS A 293 -12.11 -9.25 5.12
CA CYS A 293 -11.39 -9.92 4.05
C CYS A 293 -10.19 -10.70 4.59
N SER A 294 -9.43 -10.11 5.52
CA SER A 294 -8.29 -10.77 6.18
C SER A 294 -8.75 -12.01 6.94
N PHE A 295 -9.80 -11.87 7.76
CA PHE A 295 -10.39 -12.96 8.53
C PHE A 295 -10.86 -14.09 7.62
N ALA A 296 -11.64 -13.78 6.57
CA ALA A 296 -12.13 -14.77 5.62
C ALA A 296 -10.98 -15.47 4.89
N MET A 297 -10.00 -14.71 4.37
CA MET A 297 -8.85 -15.30 3.66
C MET A 297 -8.06 -16.24 4.56
N VAL A 298 -7.71 -15.85 5.78
CA VAL A 298 -6.94 -16.70 6.70
C VAL A 298 -7.75 -17.93 7.12
N LEU A 299 -9.01 -17.75 7.53
CA LEU A 299 -9.86 -18.82 8.04
C LEU A 299 -10.15 -19.89 6.98
N PHE A 300 -10.57 -19.48 5.78
CA PHE A 300 -10.99 -20.44 4.74
C PHE A 300 -9.83 -21.11 3.99
N THR A 301 -8.59 -20.64 4.17
CA THR A 301 -7.41 -21.19 3.49
C THR A 301 -6.37 -21.77 4.46
N ALA A 302 -6.71 -21.89 5.74
CA ALA A 302 -5.80 -22.31 6.80
C ALA A 302 -4.48 -21.52 6.78
N GLY A 303 -4.55 -20.20 6.54
CA GLY A 303 -3.41 -19.30 6.50
C GLY A 303 -2.69 -19.17 5.14
N LEU A 304 -2.92 -20.05 4.16
CA LEU A 304 -2.30 -19.91 2.82
C LEU A 304 -2.73 -18.63 2.09
N GLY A 305 -3.89 -18.10 2.45
CA GLY A 305 -4.43 -16.83 1.97
C GLY A 305 -3.56 -15.64 2.31
N LEU A 306 -2.59 -15.77 3.25
CA LEU A 306 -1.59 -14.73 3.54
C LEU A 306 -0.79 -14.33 2.30
N ILE A 307 -0.49 -15.29 1.42
CA ILE A 307 0.25 -15.06 0.17
C ILE A 307 -0.46 -14.02 -0.70
N TYR A 308 -1.79 -14.05 -0.71
CA TYR A 308 -2.60 -13.11 -1.48
C TYR A 308 -2.99 -11.87 -0.65
N LEU A 309 -3.26 -12.05 0.64
CA LEU A 309 -3.73 -11.01 1.54
C LEU A 309 -2.69 -9.88 1.73
N LEU A 310 -1.42 -10.24 1.91
CA LEU A 310 -0.35 -9.27 2.10
C LEU A 310 -0.24 -8.29 0.92
N PRO A 311 -0.07 -8.74 -0.35
CA PRO A 311 -0.01 -7.81 -1.48
C PRO A 311 -1.33 -7.09 -1.74
N PHE A 312 -2.48 -7.78 -1.58
CA PHE A 312 -3.81 -7.19 -1.71
C PHE A 312 -3.99 -5.99 -0.78
N SER A 313 -3.63 -6.15 0.50
CA SER A 313 -3.76 -5.10 1.51
C SER A 313 -2.88 -3.88 1.23
N GLN A 314 -1.64 -4.11 0.77
CA GLN A 314 -0.73 -3.02 0.37
C GLN A 314 -1.27 -2.23 -0.82
N LEU A 315 -1.74 -2.92 -1.86
CA LEU A 315 -2.26 -2.30 -3.07
C LEU A 315 -3.58 -1.54 -2.85
N ALA A 316 -4.49 -2.13 -2.07
CA ALA A 316 -5.74 -1.48 -1.71
C ALA A 316 -5.47 -0.20 -0.90
N THR A 317 -4.53 -0.25 0.06
CA THR A 317 -4.18 0.92 0.87
C THR A 317 -3.46 1.99 0.05
N ALA A 318 -2.57 1.61 -0.87
CA ALA A 318 -1.90 2.54 -1.79
C ALA A 318 -2.91 3.25 -2.70
N HIS A 319 -3.90 2.53 -3.23
CA HIS A 319 -4.95 3.12 -4.04
C HIS A 319 -5.83 4.08 -3.22
N MET A 320 -6.21 3.69 -2.01
CA MET A 320 -6.95 4.55 -1.07
C MET A 320 -6.16 5.83 -0.74
N PHE A 321 -4.85 5.70 -0.52
CA PHE A 321 -3.95 6.84 -0.32
C PHE A 321 -3.93 7.78 -1.52
N ARG A 322 -3.88 7.26 -2.75
CA ARG A 322 -3.91 8.10 -3.96
C ARG A 322 -5.25 8.82 -4.14
N GLN A 323 -6.37 8.17 -3.81
CA GLN A 323 -7.68 8.84 -3.78
C GLN A 323 -7.70 10.00 -2.78
N ILE A 324 -7.15 9.79 -1.57
CA ILE A 324 -7.01 10.81 -0.54
C ILE A 324 -6.15 11.98 -1.03
N ALA A 325 -4.95 11.68 -1.56
CA ALA A 325 -4.00 12.70 -1.97
C ALA A 325 -4.55 13.53 -3.15
N GLY A 326 -5.20 12.88 -4.12
CA GLY A 326 -5.90 13.56 -5.21
C GLY A 326 -7.08 14.42 -4.73
N ALA A 327 -7.86 13.93 -3.75
CA ALA A 327 -8.97 14.70 -3.17
C ALA A 327 -8.50 15.96 -2.42
N GLN A 328 -7.28 15.99 -1.89
CA GLN A 328 -6.74 17.20 -1.28
C GLN A 328 -6.50 18.31 -2.30
N GLN A 329 -6.06 17.99 -3.51
CA GLN A 329 -5.73 18.97 -4.55
C GLN A 329 -6.94 19.70 -5.11
N VAL A 330 -8.12 19.06 -5.14
CA VAL A 330 -9.36 19.62 -5.69
C VAL A 330 -10.03 20.61 -4.74
N ASN A 331 -9.62 20.65 -3.46
CA ASN A 331 -10.22 21.50 -2.43
C ASN A 331 -9.41 22.76 -2.09
N TYR A 332 -8.46 23.13 -2.96
CA TYR A 332 -7.72 24.41 -2.94
C TYR A 332 -8.06 25.19 -4.20
#